data_AF-A0A239INZ2-F1
#
_entry.id   AF-A0A239INZ2-F1
#
_cell.length_a   1.000
_cell.length_b   1.000
_cell.length_c   1.000
_cell.angle_alpha   90.00
_cell.angle_beta   90.00
_cell.angle_gamma   90.00
#
_symmetry.space_group_name_H-M   'P 1'
#
loop_
_entity.id
_entity.type
_entity.pdbx_description
1 polymer ?
#
loop_
_entity_poly.entity_id
_entity_poly.type
_entity_poly.pdbx_seq_one_letter_code
_entity_poly.pdbx_strand_id
1 'polypeptide(L)'
;MKDWRDHYPDPIGPAEAFARFEELSARILKDENPVVIAAESGDVVLMSAAEYRSTMETLYLFSTPANAKWLIKGLEEAKRGEAEPFAFERRQGQAEDNS
;
A
#
# COMPACT_ATOMS: atom_id res chain seq x y z
N MET A 1 -1.13 -11.63 19.26
CA MET A 1 -1.10 -10.83 18.03
C MET A 1 -2.44 -11.07 17.35
N LYS A 2 -3.21 -10.01 17.05
CA LYS A 2 -4.53 -10.17 16.44
C LYS A 2 -4.34 -10.79 15.04
N ASP A 3 -5.09 -11.83 14.70
CA ASP A 3 -4.97 -12.44 13.37
C ASP A 3 -5.55 -11.44 12.36
N TRP A 4 -4.84 -11.19 11.27
CA TRP A 4 -5.32 -10.31 10.21
C TRP A 4 -6.63 -10.86 9.61
N ARG A 5 -6.85 -12.18 9.72
CA ARG A 5 -8.10 -12.87 9.37
C ARG A 5 -9.32 -12.40 10.13
N ASP A 6 -9.17 -11.76 11.30
CA ASP A 6 -10.30 -11.19 12.05
C ASP A 6 -10.92 -9.96 11.38
N HIS A 7 -10.22 -9.36 10.39
CA HIS A 7 -10.62 -8.13 9.73
C HIS A 7 -11.11 -8.32 8.29
N TYR A 8 -10.99 -9.53 7.73
CA TYR A 8 -11.35 -9.83 6.35
C TYR A 8 -12.39 -10.95 6.27
N PRO A 9 -13.23 -10.97 5.23
CA PRO A 9 -14.10 -12.11 4.95
C PRO A 9 -13.30 -13.41 4.85
N ASP A 10 -13.95 -14.53 5.13
CA ASP A 10 -13.34 -15.85 4.99
C ASP A 10 -12.70 -16.02 3.61
N PRO A 11 -11.48 -16.58 3.52
CA PRO A 11 -10.81 -16.83 2.25
C PRO A 11 -11.66 -17.71 1.33
N ILE A 12 -11.66 -17.38 0.04
CA ILE A 12 -12.33 -18.17 -1.00
C ILE A 12 -11.35 -19.13 -1.67
N GLY A 13 -11.85 -20.22 -2.26
CA GLY A 13 -11.01 -21.14 -3.02
C GLY A 13 -10.60 -20.59 -4.39
N PRO A 14 -9.54 -21.13 -5.03
CA PRO A 14 -9.06 -20.63 -6.31
C PRO A 14 -10.10 -20.77 -7.43
N ALA A 15 -10.80 -21.90 -7.48
CA ALA A 15 -11.84 -22.15 -8.47
C ALA A 15 -12.98 -21.13 -8.38
N GLU A 16 -13.38 -20.75 -7.16
CA GLU A 16 -14.40 -19.71 -6.94
C GLU A 16 -13.86 -18.33 -7.36
N ALA A 17 -12.62 -18.01 -7.01
CA ALA A 17 -11.99 -16.75 -7.39
C ALA A 17 -11.93 -16.56 -8.90
N PHE A 18 -11.56 -17.60 -9.65
CA PHE A 18 -11.56 -17.56 -11.12
C PHE A 18 -12.97 -17.44 -11.71
N ALA A 19 -13.93 -18.19 -11.17
CA ALA A 19 -15.32 -18.15 -11.64
C ALA A 19 -15.97 -16.77 -11.44
N ARG A 20 -15.55 -16.03 -10.41
CA ARG A 20 -16.12 -14.74 -9.99
C ARG A 20 -15.18 -13.56 -10.22
N PHE A 21 -14.13 -13.72 -11.02
CA PHE A 21 -13.05 -12.73 -11.12
C PHE A 21 -13.53 -11.31 -11.48
N GLU A 22 -14.43 -11.19 -12.46
CA GLU A 22 -14.99 -9.90 -12.90
C GLU A 22 -15.79 -9.20 -11.79
N GLU A 23 -16.66 -9.96 -11.11
CA GLU A 23 -17.48 -9.47 -9.97
C GLU A 23 -16.58 -9.01 -8.82
N LEU A 24 -15.61 -9.84 -8.44
CA LEU A 24 -14.67 -9.55 -7.36
C LEU A 24 -13.81 -8.34 -7.69
N SER A 25 -13.30 -8.24 -8.92
CA SER A 25 -12.49 -7.10 -9.38
C SER A 25 -13.31 -5.80 -9.33
N ALA A 26 -14.54 -5.80 -9.83
CA ALA A 26 -15.41 -4.64 -9.76
C ALA A 26 -15.70 -4.21 -8.32
N ARG A 27 -15.93 -5.16 -7.41
CA ARG A 27 -16.12 -4.89 -5.98
C ARG A 27 -14.87 -4.30 -5.34
N ILE A 28 -13.70 -4.88 -5.58
CA ILE A 28 -12.42 -4.42 -5.04
C ILE A 28 -12.13 -2.98 -5.49
N LEU A 29 -12.37 -2.68 -6.77
CA LEU A 29 -12.16 -1.33 -7.30
C LEU A 29 -13.14 -0.30 -6.73
N LYS A 30 -14.33 -0.73 -6.28
CA LYS A 30 -15.36 0.17 -5.73
C LYS A 30 -15.22 0.37 -4.23
N ASP A 31 -15.04 -0.71 -3.49
CA ASP A 31 -15.12 -0.72 -2.03
C ASP A 31 -13.72 -0.74 -1.37
N GLU A 32 -12.65 -0.78 -2.17
CA GLU A 32 -11.24 -0.83 -1.72
C GLU A 32 -10.94 -1.93 -0.69
N ASN A 33 -11.71 -3.03 -0.73
CA ASN A 33 -11.54 -4.15 0.18
C ASN A 33 -10.88 -5.33 -0.54
N PRO A 34 -9.67 -5.75 -0.14
CA PRO A 34 -8.99 -6.89 -0.76
C PRO A 34 -9.70 -8.21 -0.45
N VAL A 35 -9.44 -9.21 -1.31
CA VAL A 35 -9.98 -10.57 -1.19
C VAL A 35 -8.85 -11.56 -1.03
N VAL A 36 -9.01 -12.49 -0.11
CA VAL A 36 -8.06 -13.58 0.14
C VAL A 36 -8.52 -14.83 -0.59
N ILE A 37 -7.59 -15.44 -1.33
CA ILE A 37 -7.78 -16.70 -2.03
C ILE A 37 -6.90 -17.73 -1.32
N ALA A 38 -7.52 -18.72 -0.68
CA ALA A 38 -6.79 -19.81 -0.05
C ALA A 38 -6.26 -20.78 -1.12
N ALA A 39 -4.97 -21.10 -1.09
CA ALA A 39 -4.38 -22.12 -1.96
C ALA A 39 -3.50 -23.08 -1.15
N GLU A 40 -3.28 -24.29 -1.67
CA GLU A 40 -2.55 -25.35 -0.97
C GLU A 40 -1.13 -24.94 -0.55
N SER A 41 -0.48 -24.08 -1.34
CA SER A 41 0.89 -23.60 -1.08
C SER A 41 0.96 -22.28 -0.30
N GLY A 42 -0.19 -21.69 0.05
CA GLY A 42 -0.28 -20.40 0.72
C GLY A 42 -1.36 -19.50 0.13
N ASP A 43 -1.81 -18.53 0.94
CA ASP A 43 -2.88 -17.61 0.57
C ASP A 43 -2.39 -16.55 -0.44
N VAL A 44 -3.26 -16.17 -1.39
CA VAL A 44 -3.03 -15.10 -2.36
C VAL A 44 -4.01 -13.97 -2.08
N VAL A 45 -3.56 -12.71 -2.18
CA VAL A 45 -4.44 -11.54 -2.02
C VAL A 45 -4.68 -10.88 -3.38
N LEU A 46 -5.95 -10.69 -3.73
CA LEU A 46 -6.37 -9.85 -4.85
C LEU A 46 -6.78 -8.48 -4.29
N MET A 47 -6.18 -7.42 -4.82
CA MET A 47 -6.42 -6.03 -4.39
C MET A 47 -6.31 -5.07 -5.56
N SER A 48 -6.74 -3.82 -5.38
CA SER A 48 -6.60 -2.82 -6.43
C SER A 48 -5.13 -2.45 -6.63
N ALA A 49 -4.74 -2.14 -7.88
CA ALA A 49 -3.38 -1.68 -8.16
C ALA A 49 -3.08 -0.31 -7.50
N ALA A 50 -4.10 0.49 -7.19
CA ALA A 50 -3.94 1.75 -6.47
C ALA A 50 -3.57 1.50 -5.00
N GLU A 51 -4.30 0.61 -4.33
CA GLU A 51 -4.05 0.20 -2.95
C GLU A 51 -2.66 -0.46 -2.77
N TYR A 52 -2.29 -1.36 -3.69
CA TYR A 52 -0.96 -1.96 -3.72
C TYR A 52 0.14 -0.88 -3.81
N ARG A 53 -0.01 0.08 -4.73
CA ARG A 53 0.97 1.17 -4.91
C ARG A 53 1.05 2.07 -3.68
N SER A 54 -0.08 2.44 -3.10
CA SER A 54 -0.14 3.26 -1.88
C SER A 54 0.55 2.57 -0.70
N THR A 55 0.35 1.26 -0.57
CA THR A 55 1.01 0.44 0.46
C THR A 55 2.52 0.37 0.23
N MET A 56 2.95 0.10 -1.01
CA MET A 56 4.38 0.06 -1.35
C MET A 56 5.07 1.41 -1.18
N GLU A 57 4.41 2.52 -1.52
CA GLU A 57 4.90 3.87 -1.27
C GLU A 57 5.08 4.13 0.22
N THR A 58 4.08 3.76 1.03
CA THR A 58 4.16 3.88 2.49
C THR A 58 5.31 3.06 3.06
N LEU A 59 5.45 1.80 2.64
CA LEU A 59 6.58 0.95 3.05
C LEU A 59 7.93 1.54 2.61
N TYR A 60 8.01 2.07 1.39
CA TYR A 60 9.21 2.73 0.87
C TYR A 60 9.59 3.95 1.71
N LEU A 61 8.61 4.79 2.07
CA LEU A 61 8.78 5.94 2.94
C LEU A 61 9.35 5.54 4.32
N PHE A 62 8.94 4.39 4.86
CA PHE A 62 9.45 3.85 6.13
C PHE A 62 10.70 2.95 6.00
N SER A 63 11.15 2.64 4.77
CA SER A 63 12.21 1.66 4.53
C SER A 63 13.61 2.09 4.99
N THR A 64 13.82 3.40 5.23
CA THR A 64 15.06 3.90 5.83
C THR A 64 14.79 4.50 7.21
N PRO A 65 15.61 4.19 8.24
CA PRO A 65 15.44 4.75 9.58
C PRO A 65 15.47 6.28 9.62
N ALA A 66 16.18 6.91 8.67
CA ALA A 66 16.21 8.36 8.52
C ALA A 66 14.85 8.89 8.04
N ASN A 67 14.30 8.35 6.94
CA ASN A 67 13.02 8.81 6.40
C ASN A 67 11.86 8.55 7.37
N ALA A 68 11.86 7.40 8.05
CA ALA A 68 10.86 7.08 9.07
C ALA A 68 10.83 8.12 10.21
N LYS A 69 12.00 8.52 10.73
CA LYS A 69 12.11 9.55 11.78
C LYS A 69 11.57 10.90 11.33
N TRP A 70 11.90 11.31 10.11
CA TRP A 70 11.43 12.58 9.56
C TRP A 70 9.92 12.60 9.32
N LEU A 71 9.35 11.52 8.81
CA LEU A 71 7.91 11.40 8.59
C LEU A 71 7.12 11.41 9.91
N ILE A 72 7.60 10.68 10.92
CA ILE A 72 6.99 10.68 12.26
C ILE A 72 7.03 12.08 12.85
N LYS A 73 8.18 12.77 12.77
CA LYS A 73 8.34 14.14 13.24
C LYS A 73 7.37 15.10 12.54
N GLY A 74 7.29 15.05 11.21
CA GLY A 74 6.37 15.90 10.45
C GLY A 74 4.89 15.62 10.76
N LEU A 75 4.53 14.36 11.00
CA LEU A 75 3.17 14.01 11.43
C LEU A 75 2.85 14.57 12.83
N GLU A 76 3.80 14.56 13.75
CA GLU A 76 3.64 15.16 15.08
C GLU A 76 3.52 16.68 15.02
N GLU A 77 4.37 17.35 14.23
CA GLU A 77 4.30 18.80 14.00
C GLU A 77 2.96 19.18 13.35
N ALA A 78 2.51 18.43 12.34
CA ALA A 78 1.18 18.64 11.73
C ALA A 78 0.04 18.47 12.72
N LYS A 79 0.08 17.46 13.59
CA LYS A 79 -0.92 17.27 14.66
C LYS A 79 -0.94 18.40 15.69
N ARG A 80 0.20 19.06 15.92
CA ARG A 80 0.32 20.23 16.80
C ARG A 80 0.00 21.56 16.11
N GLY A 81 -0.24 21.54 14.79
CA GLY A 81 -0.43 22.77 13.99
C GLY A 81 0.85 23.54 13.72
N GLU A 82 2.01 22.90 13.88
CA GLU A 82 3.36 23.48 13.74
C GLU A 82 4.00 23.12 12.38
N ALA A 83 3.21 22.58 11.44
CA ALA A 83 3.72 22.19 10.13
C ALA A 83 4.12 23.42 9.31
N GLU A 84 5.41 23.51 8.98
CA GLU A 84 5.95 24.54 8.10
C GLU A 84 5.99 24.03 6.64
N PRO A 85 5.54 24.83 5.65
CA PRO A 85 5.66 24.47 4.24
C PRO A 85 7.14 24.35 3.85
N PHE A 86 7.57 23.14 3.49
CA PHE A 86 8.89 22.95 2.89
C PHE A 86 8.79 22.93 1.37
N ALA A 87 9.44 23.88 0.70
CA ALA A 87 9.54 23.88 -0.76
C ALA A 87 10.46 22.73 -1.20
N PHE A 88 9.87 21.62 -1.65
CA PHE A 88 10.63 20.50 -2.20
C PHE A 88 11.04 20.81 -3.64
N GLU A 89 12.25 21.32 -3.83
CA GLU A 89 12.85 21.43 -5.16
C GLU A 89 13.26 20.02 -5.64
N ARG A 90 12.52 19.49 -6.61
CA ARG A 90 12.87 18.22 -7.28
C ARG A 90 14.26 18.41 -7.91
N ARG A 91 15.28 17.76 -7.35
CA ARG A 91 16.63 17.75 -7.94
C ARG A 91 16.53 17.01 -9.29
N GLN A 92 16.42 17.76 -10.39
CA GLN A 92 16.49 17.19 -11.73
C GLN A 92 17.84 16.50 -11.88
N GLY A 93 17.82 15.31 -12.47
CA GLY A 93 18.98 14.43 -12.57
C GLY A 93 20.15 15.11 -13.30
N GLN A 94 21.32 15.07 -12.66
CA GLN A 94 22.58 15.03 -13.37
C GLN A 94 22.70 13.66 -14.04
N ALA A 95 22.17 13.55 -15.25
CA ALA A 95 22.46 12.43 -16.14
C ALA A 95 22.37 12.96 -17.57
N GLU A 96 23.47 13.55 -18.04
CA GLU A 96 23.92 13.63 -19.44
C GLU A 96 25.09 14.64 -19.49
N ASP A 97 26.21 14.29 -18.86
CA ASP A 97 27.50 14.76 -19.36
C ASP A 97 28.60 13.81 -18.87
N ASN A 98 28.82 12.75 -19.63
CA ASN A 98 30.13 12.14 -19.73
C ASN A 98 30.22 11.43 -21.08
N SER A 99 30.68 12.22 -22.05
CA SER A 99 31.55 11.90 -23.21
C SER A 99 31.83 10.44 -23.50
#